data_AF-A0A392N5K9-F1
#
_entry.id   AF-A0A392N5K9-F1
#
_cell.length_a   1.000
_cell.length_b   1.000
_cell.length_c   1.000
_cell.angle_alpha   90.00
_cell.angle_beta   90.00
_cell.angle_gamma   90.00
#
_symmetry.space_group_name_H-M   'P 1'
#
loop_
_entity.id
_entity.type
_entity.pdbx_description
1 polymer ?
#
loop_
_entity_poly.entity_id
_entity_poly.type
_entity_poly.pdbx_seq_one_letter_code
_entity_poly.pdbx_strand_id
1 'polypeptide(L)' 'FSDETPRDYHCNLGPDGRRRDADEKPELSRGTVEFVATKEFMVSRIHV' A
#
# COMPACT_ATOMS: atom_id res chain seq x y z
N PHE A 1 4.67 17.11 -8.20
CA PHE A 1 3.71 16.00 -8.13
C PHE A 1 3.85 15.42 -6.74
N SER A 2 2.87 15.66 -5.88
CA SER A 2 2.82 15.10 -4.54
C SER A 2 1.54 14.28 -4.50
N ASP A 3 1.68 12.96 -4.51
CA ASP A 3 0.55 12.08 -4.26
C ASP A 3 0.15 12.22 -2.79
N GLU A 4 -1.09 12.60 -2.54
CA GLU A 4 -1.62 12.69 -1.18
C GLU A 4 -1.82 11.28 -0.64
N THR A 5 -1.34 11.04 0.59
CA THR A 5 -1.51 9.73 1.23
C THR A 5 -2.99 9.54 1.60
N PRO A 6 -3.64 8.45 1.15
CA PRO A 6 -5.03 8.17 1.51
C PRO A 6 -5.20 8.11 3.03
N ARG A 7 -6.34 8.58 3.54
CA ARG A 7 -6.62 8.67 4.97
C ARG A 7 -6.41 7.35 5.72
N ASP A 8 -6.87 6.25 5.12
CA ASP A 8 -6.80 4.92 5.73
C ASP A 8 -5.40 4.29 5.68
N TYR A 9 -4.50 4.87 4.88
CA TYR A 9 -3.10 4.44 4.72
C TYR A 9 -2.09 5.38 5.40
N HIS A 10 -2.58 6.49 5.97
CA HIS A 10 -1.77 7.51 6.59
C HIS A 10 -1.17 7.04 7.92
N CYS A 11 0.12 7.29 8.12
CA CYS A 11 0.80 7.08 9.39
C CYS A 11 1.69 8.27 9.73
N ASN A 12 1.76 8.62 11.01
CA ASN A 12 2.59 9.72 11.49
C ASN A 12 4.07 9.39 11.29
N LEU A 13 4.84 10.41 10.93
CA LEU A 13 6.30 10.32 10.86
C LEU A 13 6.91 10.38 12.26
N GLY A 14 8.03 9.68 12.43
CA GLY A 14 8.91 9.77 13.59
C GLY A 14 9.82 11.00 13.51
N PRO A 15 10.62 11.24 14.55
CA PRO A 15 11.56 12.37 14.61
C PRO A 15 12.64 12.32 13.52
N ASP A 16 12.91 11.14 12.98
CA ASP A 16 13.82 10.86 11.87
C ASP A 16 13.17 11.09 10.49
N GLY A 17 11.90 11.50 10.46
CA GLY A 17 11.13 11.68 9.24
C GLY A 17 10.65 10.36 8.61
N ARG A 18 10.89 9.21 9.25
CA ARG A 18 10.44 7.91 8.77
C ARG A 18 9.02 7.62 9.27
N ARG A 19 8.21 6.91 8.49
CA ARG A 19 6.91 6.43 8.98
C ARG A 19 7.12 5.46 10.14
N ARG A 20 6.31 5.60 11.20
CA ARG A 20 6.43 4.72 12.38
C ARG A 20 6.10 3.25 12.11
N ASP A 21 5.24 3.00 11.12
CA ASP A 21 4.84 1.65 10.69
C ASP A 21 5.76 1.07 9.60
N ALA A 22 6.88 1.73 9.29
CA ALA A 22 7.74 1.33 8.19
C ALA A 22 8.32 -0.07 8.33
N ASP A 23 8.60 -0.53 9.56
CA ASP A 23 9.12 -1.87 9.83
C ASP A 23 8.02 -2.92 10.07
N GLU A 24 6.79 -2.48 10.36
CA GLU A 24 5.63 -3.35 10.56
C GLU A 24 4.96 -3.73 9.23
N LYS A 25 4.95 -2.79 8.29
CA LYS A 25 4.39 -2.97 6.96
C LYS A 25 5.39 -3.64 6.01
N PRO A 26 5.10 -4.85 5.49
CA PRO A 26 5.99 -5.52 4.56
C PRO A 26 6.18 -4.70 3.27
N GLU A 27 5.16 -3.96 2.82
CA GLU A 27 5.22 -3.11 1.64
C GLU A 27 6.14 -1.88 1.80
N LEU A 28 6.58 -1.58 3.02
CA LEU A 28 7.48 -0.47 3.34
C LEU A 28 8.90 -0.92 3.74
N SER A 29 9.07 -2.17 4.16
CA SER A 29 10.34 -2.71 4.68
C SER A 29 10.97 -3.78 3.80
N ARG A 30 10.20 -4.50 2.98
CA ARG A 30 10.67 -5.67 2.22
C ARG A 30 10.84 -5.32 0.75
N GLY A 31 11.84 -5.91 0.11
CA GLY A 31 12.07 -5.76 -1.34
C GLY A 31 11.04 -6.46 -2.22
N THR A 32 10.16 -7.28 -1.63
CA THR A 32 9.07 -7.96 -2.34
C THR A 32 7.88 -8.16 -1.39
N VAL A 33 6.67 -7.95 -1.90
CA VAL A 33 5.41 -8.09 -1.17
C VAL A 33 4.32 -8.57 -2.13
N GLU A 34 3.32 -9.30 -1.61
CA GLU A 34 2.13 -9.69 -2.36
C GLU A 34 0.95 -8.82 -1.91
N PHE A 35 0.18 -8.32 -2.87
CA PHE A 35 -1.01 -7.49 -2.62
C PHE A 35 -2.29 -8.25 -2.89
N VAL A 36 -3.35 -7.91 -2.15
CA VAL A 36 -4.71 -8.34 -2.48
C VAL A 36 -5.18 -7.55 -3.69
N ALA A 37 -5.39 -8.24 -4.81
CA ALA A 37 -5.90 -7.62 -6.03
C ALA A 37 -7.35 -7.15 -5.84
N THR A 38 -7.64 -5.91 -6.24
CA THR A 38 -9.03 -5.43 -6.34
C THR A 38 -9.72 -6.05 -7.57
N LYS A 39 -11.05 -5.94 -7.63
CA LYS A 39 -11.86 -6.52 -8.73
C LYS A 39 -11.45 -6.02 -10.11
N GLU A 40 -10.91 -4.81 -10.20
CA GLU A 40 -10.45 -4.21 -11.46
C GLU A 40 -9.30 -5.00 -12.10
N PHE A 41 -8.53 -5.74 -11.29
CA PHE A 41 -7.45 -6.60 -11.74
C PHE A 41 -7.89 -8.06 -11.94
N MET A 42 -9.16 -8.38 -11.69
CA MET A 42 -9.71 -9.72 -11.90
C MET A 42 -10.32 -9.82 -13.29
N VAL A 43 -10.10 -10.95 -13.97
CA VAL A 43 -10.80 -11.24 -15.23
C VAL A 43 -12.28 -11.49 -14.90
N SER A 44 -13.14 -10.51 -15.18
CA SER A 44 -14.59 -10.75 -15.18
C SER A 44 -14.90 -11.75 -16.28
N ARG A 45 -15.62 -12.82 -15.96
CA ARG A 45 -16.03 -13.85 -16.93
C ARG A 45 -16.59 -13.21 -18.21
N ILE A 46 -16.07 -13.66 -19.35
CA ILE A 46 -16.73 -13.50 -20.65
C ILE A 46 -18.12 -14.12 -20.48
N HIS A 47 -19.18 -13.34 -20.64
CA HIS A 47 -20.52 -13.91 -20.76
C HIS A 47 -20.56 -14.61 -22.12
N VAL A 48 -20.58 -15.94 -22.08
CA VAL A 48 -20.83 -16.82 -23.24
C VAL A 48 -22.32 -17.13 -23.28
#